data_AF-A0A859I924-F1
#
_entry.id   AF-A0A859I924-F1
#
_cell.length_a   1.000
_cell.length_b   1.000
_cell.length_c   1.000
_cell.angle_alpha   90.00
_cell.angle_beta   90.00
_cell.angle_gamma   90.00
#
_symmetry.space_group_name_H-M   'P 1'
#
loop_
_entity.id
_entity.type
_entity.pdbx_description
1 polymer ?
#
loop_
_entity_poly.entity_id
_entity_poly.type
_entity_poly.pdbx_seq_one_letter_code
_entity_poly.pdbx_strand_id
1 'polypeptide(L)'
;MKRYDINVIEKEDIPNILEYFNIQTSTYNLEEPSYNPYGRKFFFNKLKNPPSGLLGVYFKPRINPFNEKYSHEDDEYTLEDLLKYEIAIEEVRCSKSLVFLSTLNSLTTFPS
;
A
#
# COMPACT_ATOMS: atom_id res chain seq x y z
N MET A 1 0.39 -8.31 12.78
CA MET A 1 0.86 -7.67 11.53
C MET A 1 1.67 -6.41 11.87
N LYS A 2 2.76 -6.12 11.16
CA LYS A 2 3.48 -4.83 11.27
C LYS A 2 3.03 -3.89 10.15
N ARG A 3 2.92 -2.59 10.41
CA ARG A 3 2.52 -1.59 9.41
C ARG A 3 3.57 -0.49 9.33
N TYR A 4 3.92 -0.11 8.11
CA TYR A 4 4.84 0.97 7.79
C TYR A 4 4.17 1.90 6.79
N ASP A 5 4.08 3.18 7.12
CA ASP A 5 3.68 4.22 6.18
C ASP A 5 4.95 4.89 5.66
N ILE A 6 5.14 4.87 4.34
CA ILE A 6 6.33 5.34 3.65
C ILE A 6 5.94 6.53 2.79
N ASN A 7 6.64 7.64 2.97
CA ASN A 7 6.43 8.80 2.11
C ASN A 7 7.28 8.67 0.86
N VAL A 8 6.66 8.97 -0.28
CA VAL A 8 7.25 8.82 -1.60
C VAL A 8 6.99 10.09 -2.39
N ILE A 9 7.98 10.55 -3.16
CA ILE A 9 7.84 11.73 -4.01
C ILE A 9 7.08 11.34 -5.27
N GLU A 10 7.58 10.34 -6.01
CA GLU A 10 7.00 9.84 -7.25
C GLU A 10 6.70 8.34 -7.16
N LYS A 11 5.62 7.87 -7.79
CA LYS A 11 5.22 6.44 -7.72
C LYS A 11 6.30 5.51 -8.31
N GLU A 12 7.10 6.02 -9.23
CA GLU A 12 8.24 5.38 -9.88
C GLU A 12 9.36 5.03 -8.89
N ASP A 13 9.44 5.72 -7.75
CA ASP A 13 10.42 5.44 -6.70
C ASP A 13 10.03 4.24 -5.83
N ILE A 14 8.76 3.82 -5.83
CA ILE A 14 8.25 2.77 -4.95
C ILE A 14 9.08 1.47 -5.06
N PRO A 15 9.40 0.95 -6.27
CA PRO A 15 10.22 -0.26 -6.40
C PRO A 15 11.61 -0.11 -5.77
N ASN A 16 12.28 1.02 -6.01
CA ASN A 16 13.63 1.29 -5.48
C ASN A 16 13.60 1.37 -3.94
N ILE A 17 12.58 2.01 -3.37
CA ILE A 17 12.39 2.09 -1.93
C ILE A 17 12.10 0.71 -1.33
N LEU A 18 11.26 -0.09 -1.98
CA LEU A 18 10.95 -1.44 -1.51
C LEU A 18 12.14 -2.39 -1.64
N GLU A 19 12.99 -2.20 -2.64
CA GLU A 19 14.24 -2.95 -2.82
C GLU A 19 15.21 -2.74 -1.67
N TYR A 20 15.29 -1.53 -1.09
CA TYR A 20 16.05 -1.27 0.14
C TYR A 20 15.62 -2.18 1.32
N PHE A 21 14.37 -2.64 1.32
CA PHE A 21 13.84 -3.61 2.29
C PHE A 21 13.90 -5.07 1.80
N ASN A 22 14.69 -5.37 0.77
CA ASN A 22 14.79 -6.66 0.09
C ASN A 22 13.46 -7.14 -0.53
N ILE A 23 12.60 -6.20 -0.94
CA ILE A 23 11.32 -6.50 -1.60
C ILE A 23 11.42 -6.05 -3.06
N GLN A 24 11.76 -6.98 -3.94
CA GLN A 24 11.73 -6.73 -5.38
C GLN A 24 10.28 -6.64 -5.85
N THR A 25 9.90 -5.52 -6.47
CA THR A 25 8.56 -5.32 -7.05
C THR A 25 8.63 -4.60 -8.39
N SER A 26 7.54 -4.62 -9.17
CA SER A 26 7.35 -3.74 -10.33
C SER A 26 6.15 -2.82 -10.14
N THR A 27 6.22 -1.61 -10.69
CA THR A 27 5.13 -0.61 -10.72
C THR A 27 4.06 -0.88 -11.78
N TYR A 28 3.92 -2.12 -12.22
CA TYR A 28 2.90 -2.48 -13.21
C TYR A 28 1.51 -2.04 -12.68
N ASN A 29 0.79 -1.21 -13.43
CA ASN A 29 -0.54 -0.67 -13.10
C ASN A 29 -0.66 0.23 -11.85
N LEU A 30 0.41 0.92 -11.44
CA LEU A 30 0.37 1.90 -10.33
C LEU A 30 -0.21 3.29 -10.72
N GLU A 31 -1.07 3.35 -11.75
CA GLU A 31 -1.78 4.59 -12.12
C GLU A 31 -2.82 4.99 -11.06
N GLU A 32 -3.44 3.98 -10.46
CA GLU A 32 -4.38 4.12 -9.35
C GLU A 32 -3.85 3.39 -8.12
N PRO A 33 -4.30 3.76 -6.91
CA PRO A 33 -3.84 3.13 -5.67
C PRO A 33 -4.11 1.64 -5.67
N SER A 34 -3.03 0.86 -5.77
CA SER A 34 -3.11 -0.58 -6.01
C SER A 34 -2.37 -1.38 -4.95
N TYR A 35 -2.67 -2.68 -4.88
CA TYR A 35 -2.02 -3.65 -4.02
C TYR A 35 -1.57 -4.91 -4.77
N ASN A 36 -0.68 -5.67 -4.14
CA ASN A 36 -0.18 -6.91 -4.71
C ASN A 36 -1.09 -8.11 -4.36
N PRO A 37 -1.38 -9.01 -5.32
CA PRO A 37 -2.04 -10.27 -5.03
C PRO A 37 -1.23 -11.12 -4.04
N TYR A 38 -1.90 -12.05 -3.34
CA TYR A 38 -1.26 -12.90 -2.34
C TYR A 38 -0.02 -13.63 -2.89
N GLY A 39 1.14 -13.37 -2.28
CA GLY A 39 2.42 -13.98 -2.67
C GLY A 39 3.04 -13.44 -3.96
N ARG A 40 2.43 -12.43 -4.58
CA ARG A 40 2.96 -11.79 -5.79
C ARG A 40 3.79 -10.57 -5.45
N LYS A 41 4.76 -10.30 -6.33
CA LYS A 41 5.78 -9.25 -6.20
C LYS A 41 5.55 -8.12 -7.23
N PHE A 42 4.29 -7.77 -7.47
CA PHE A 42 3.91 -6.67 -8.36
C PHE A 42 2.57 -6.14 -7.91
N PHE A 43 2.32 -4.86 -8.15
CA PHE A 43 1.01 -4.26 -7.91
C PHE A 43 0.08 -4.65 -9.05
N PHE A 44 -1.18 -4.94 -8.75
CA PHE A 44 -2.14 -5.35 -9.78
C PHE A 44 -3.54 -4.89 -9.44
N ASN A 45 -3.99 -5.14 -8.21
CA ASN A 45 -5.37 -4.95 -7.85
C ASN A 45 -5.65 -3.56 -7.30
N LYS A 46 -6.75 -2.94 -7.73
CA LYS A 46 -7.14 -1.59 -7.33
C LYS A 46 -7.87 -1.58 -5.99
N LEU A 47 -7.56 -0.59 -5.14
CA LEU A 47 -8.25 -0.42 -3.85
C LEU A 47 -9.58 0.33 -4.03
N LYS A 48 -10.61 -0.16 -3.33
CA LYS A 48 -11.87 0.58 -3.16
C LYS A 48 -11.65 1.79 -2.26
N ASN A 49 -12.09 2.97 -2.69
CA ASN A 49 -12.07 4.21 -1.91
C ASN A 49 -10.73 4.46 -1.19
N PRO A 50 -9.61 4.51 -1.92
CA PRO A 50 -8.29 4.58 -1.30
C PRO A 50 -8.14 5.88 -0.48
N PRO A 51 -7.48 5.82 0.68
CA PRO A 51 -7.14 7.00 1.44
C PRO A 51 -6.42 8.05 0.58
N SER A 52 -6.74 9.32 0.81
CA SER A 52 -6.16 10.40 0.02
C SER A 52 -4.63 10.44 0.12
N GLY A 53 -3.97 10.60 -1.02
CA GLY A 53 -2.51 10.56 -1.13
C GLY A 53 -1.89 9.15 -1.06
N LEU A 54 -2.67 8.08 -0.90
CA LEU A 54 -2.14 6.72 -1.03
C LEU A 54 -1.79 6.43 -2.49
N LEU A 55 -0.59 5.92 -2.73
CA LEU A 55 -0.12 5.53 -4.06
C LEU A 55 -0.18 4.01 -4.26
N GLY A 56 0.14 3.23 -3.22
CA GLY A 56 0.07 1.78 -3.31
C GLY A 56 0.36 1.08 -1.99
N VAL A 57 0.01 -0.19 -1.90
CA VAL A 57 0.15 -1.00 -0.68
C VAL A 57 0.81 -2.33 -1.00
N TYR A 58 1.94 -2.60 -0.37
CA TYR A 58 2.58 -3.91 -0.45
C TYR A 58 2.29 -4.72 0.81
N PHE A 59 1.60 -5.84 0.62
CA PHE A 59 1.33 -6.86 1.62
C PHE A 59 2.38 -7.97 1.52
N LYS A 60 3.21 -8.09 2.57
CA LYS A 60 4.10 -9.24 2.72
C LYS A 60 3.28 -10.40 3.31
N PRO A 61 3.10 -11.51 2.58
CA PRO A 61 2.29 -12.63 3.06
C PRO A 61 2.98 -13.34 4.22
N ARG A 62 2.18 -13.88 5.13
CA ARG A 62 2.60 -14.76 6.22
C ARG A 62 2.17 -16.19 5.92
N ILE A 63 3.10 -17.13 6.07
CA ILE A 63 2.77 -18.55 6.15
C ILE A 63 2.02 -18.78 7.46
N ASN A 64 0.79 -19.24 7.37
CA ASN A 64 -0.09 -19.49 8.51
C ASN A 64 -0.68 -20.91 8.43
N PRO A 65 -0.99 -21.56 9.56
CA PRO A 65 -1.47 -22.94 9.59
C PRO A 65 -2.89 -23.12 9.04
N PHE A 66 -3.64 -22.03 8.88
CA PHE A 66 -5.04 -22.04 8.41
C PHE A 66 -5.14 -21.95 6.88
N ASN A 67 -4.01 -21.79 6.18
CA ASN A 67 -3.96 -21.52 4.74
C ASN A 67 -4.81 -20.29 4.32
N GLU A 68 -5.04 -19.36 5.25
CA GLU A 68 -5.78 -18.13 4.98
C GLU A 68 -4.95 -17.20 4.08
N LYS A 69 -5.63 -16.54 3.15
CA LYS A 69 -5.08 -15.58 2.20
C LYS A 69 -6.01 -14.39 2.13
N TYR A 70 -5.45 -13.19 2.00
CA TYR A 70 -6.27 -12.03 1.68
C TYR A 70 -6.81 -12.14 0.26
N SER A 71 -8.05 -11.68 0.08
CA SER A 71 -8.73 -11.68 -1.22
C SER A 71 -8.09 -10.68 -2.19
N HIS A 72 -8.39 -10.84 -3.47
CA HIS A 72 -7.93 -9.95 -4.53
C HIS A 72 -9.04 -9.78 -5.56
N GLU A 73 -9.59 -8.58 -5.65
CA GLU A 73 -10.54 -8.16 -6.67
C GLU A 73 -10.41 -6.63 -6.79
N ASP A 74 -10.57 -6.11 -8.00
CA ASP A 74 -10.45 -4.69 -8.28
C ASP A 74 -11.65 -3.93 -7.71
N ASP A 75 -11.40 -2.81 -7.03
CA ASP A 75 -12.41 -1.90 -6.49
C ASP A 75 -13.42 -2.53 -5.50
N GLU A 76 -13.17 -3.75 -5.01
CA GLU A 76 -14.03 -4.44 -4.04
C GLU A 76 -13.62 -4.15 -2.59
N TYR A 77 -12.32 -4.14 -2.31
CA TYR A 77 -11.78 -4.09 -0.94
C TYR A 77 -11.15 -2.74 -0.60
N THR A 78 -11.53 -2.18 0.56
CA THR A 78 -10.82 -1.03 1.14
C THR A 78 -9.51 -1.48 1.79
N LEU A 79 -8.63 -0.53 2.10
CA LEU A 79 -7.42 -0.83 2.90
C LEU A 79 -7.81 -1.48 4.23
N GLU A 80 -8.83 -0.94 4.90
CA GLU A 80 -9.33 -1.42 6.19
C GLU A 80 -9.88 -2.85 6.11
N ASP A 81 -10.49 -3.23 4.98
CA ASP A 81 -10.96 -4.60 4.76
C ASP A 81 -9.79 -5.59 4.60
N LEU A 82 -8.76 -5.21 3.85
CA LEU A 82 -7.58 -6.06 3.66
C LEU A 82 -6.75 -6.20 4.94
N LEU A 83 -6.70 -5.16 5.79
CA LEU A 83 -5.98 -5.20 7.06
C LEU A 83 -6.59 -6.19 8.07
N LYS A 84 -7.84 -6.63 7.88
CA LYS A 84 -8.48 -7.67 8.71
C LYS A 84 -7.84 -9.05 8.52
N TYR A 85 -7.14 -9.28 7.41
CA TYR A 85 -6.41 -10.53 7.14
C TYR A 85 -5.07 -10.60 7.88
N GLU A 86 -5.02 -10.17 9.15
CA GLU A 86 -3.79 -10.05 9.94
C GLU A 86 -3.05 -11.39 10.18
N ILE A 87 -3.77 -12.51 10.09
CA ILE A 87 -3.24 -13.87 10.18
C ILE A 87 -2.48 -14.23 8.89
N ALA A 88 -2.94 -13.72 7.75
CA ALA A 88 -2.34 -13.97 6.43
C ALA A 88 -1.26 -12.95 6.04
N ILE A 89 -1.11 -11.86 6.81
CA ILE A 89 -0.22 -10.73 6.50
C ILE A 89 0.86 -10.59 7.58
N GLU A 90 2.12 -10.62 7.15
CA GLU A 90 3.26 -10.38 8.03
C GLU A 90 3.49 -8.89 8.23
N GLU A 91 3.62 -8.16 7.13
CA GLU A 91 3.92 -6.74 7.07
C GLU A 91 3.07 -6.05 6.01
N VAL A 92 2.75 -4.78 6.25
CA VAL A 92 2.09 -3.88 5.31
C VAL A 92 2.94 -2.64 5.12
N ARG A 93 3.18 -2.27 3.88
CA ARG A 93 3.90 -1.05 3.51
C ARG A 93 2.99 -0.18 2.65
N CYS A 94 2.53 0.93 3.20
CA CYS A 94 1.68 1.89 2.52
C CYS A 94 2.53 3.04 1.96
N SER A 95 2.65 3.12 0.65
CA SER A 95 3.36 4.21 -0.04
C SER A 95 2.41 5.40 -0.21
N LYS A 96 2.75 6.56 0.35
CA LYS A 96 1.94 7.78 0.33
C LYS A 96 2.70 8.92 -0.33
N SER A 97 2.01 9.74 -1.11
CA SER A 97 2.56 10.92 -1.74
C SER A 97 2.97 11.96 -0.70
N LEU A 98 4.25 12.35 -0.69
CA LEU A 98 4.77 13.43 0.14
C LEU A 98 4.19 14.79 -0.28
N VAL A 99 3.93 14.96 -1.58
CA VAL A 99 3.33 16.19 -2.13
C VAL A 99 1.97 16.44 -1.48
N PHE A 100 1.14 15.41 -1.38
CA PHE A 100 -0.21 15.51 -0.79
C PHE A 100 -0.20 15.91 0.69
N LEU A 101 0.79 15.44 1.47
CA LEU A 101 0.93 15.80 2.88
C LEU A 101 1.34 17.27 3.07
N SER A 102 2.17 17.80 2.17
CA SER A 102 2.58 19.21 2.24
C SER A 102 1.40 20.15 1.97
N THR A 103 0.48 19.79 1.07
CA THR A 103 -0.73 20.56 0.75
C THR A 103 -1.76 20.54 1.88
N LEU A 104 -1.88 19.43 2.63
CA LEU A 104 -2.75 19.39 3.80
C LEU A 104 -2.22 20.24 4.94
N ASN A 105 -0.90 20.20 5.19
CA ASN A 105 -0.29 20.99 6.26
C ASN A 105 -0.39 22.51 5.99
N SER A 106 -0.24 22.95 4.74
CA SER A 106 -0.38 24.37 4.39
C SER A 106 -1.80 24.90 4.53
N LEU A 107 -2.83 24.04 4.42
CA LEU A 107 -4.24 24.41 4.63
C LEU A 107 -4.64 24.51 6.11
N THR A 108 -3.83 23.96 7.03
CA THR A 108 -4.11 24.00 8.48
C THR A 108 -3.50 25.21 9.20
N THR A 109 -2.69 26.01 8.52
CA THR A 109 -2.16 27.29 9.02
C THR A 109 -2.98 28.46 8.50
N PHE A 110 -4.14 28.72 9.12
CA PHE A 110 -4.75 30.05 9.12
C PHE A 110 -4.43 30.70 10.47
N PRO A 111 -3.77 31.88 10.52
CA PRO A 111 -3.63 32.59 11.78
C PRO A 111 -4.99 33.20 12.17
N SER A 112 -5.35 32.99 13.43
CA SER A 112 -6.43 33.68 14.16
C SER A 112 -6.16 35.18 14.31
#